data_AF-A0A6M1R8A7-F1
#
_entry.id   AF-A0A6M1R8A7-F1
#
_cell.length_a   1.000
_cell.length_b   1.000
_cell.length_c   1.000
_cell.angle_alpha   90.00
_cell.angle_beta   90.00
_cell.angle_gamma   90.00
#
_symmetry.space_group_name_H-M   'P 1'
#
loop_
_entity.id
_entity.type
_entity.pdbx_description
1 polymer ?
#
loop_
_entity_poly.entity_id
_entity_poly.type
_entity_poly.pdbx_seq_one_letter_code
_entity_poly.pdbx_strand_id
1 'polypeptide(L)'
;MKNRTWVALVCVLDLGLVGLAVADQLSARLTGEEIRLRVEPVDPIDPFRGAYVDLGYPDISRRTTGEAGDVYVSLARRGPVWTATGVSTDRPAERPFLRCHDDGWRLSCGIESLFVPQDRAREIETEVSDGDAVAVVKVDSRGNAALVSVLTG
;
A
#
# COMPACT_ATOMS: atom_id res chain seq x y z
N MET A 1 -41.01 1.83 19.13
CA MET A 1 -40.60 1.01 17.95
C MET A 1 -39.88 1.85 16.89
N LYS A 2 -40.40 3.03 16.51
CA LYS A 2 -39.79 3.97 15.53
C LYS A 2 -38.31 4.32 15.80
N ASN A 3 -37.93 4.47 17.07
CA ASN A 3 -36.54 4.80 17.43
C ASN A 3 -35.58 3.62 17.23
N ARG A 4 -36.02 2.38 17.45
CA ARG A 4 -35.19 1.18 17.26
C ARG A 4 -34.90 0.93 15.78
N THR A 5 -35.89 1.13 14.91
CA THR A 5 -35.71 1.02 13.46
C THR A 5 -34.79 2.11 12.92
N TRP A 6 -34.87 3.32 13.46
CA TRP A 6 -34.00 4.43 13.05
C TRP A 6 -32.55 4.21 13.48
N VAL A 7 -32.33 3.77 14.72
CA VAL A 7 -31.00 3.38 15.21
C VAL A 7 -30.41 2.26 14.35
N ALA A 8 -31.20 1.23 14.03
CA ALA A 8 -30.71 0.13 13.17
C ALA A 8 -30.32 0.63 11.77
N LEU A 9 -31.10 1.54 11.17
CA LEU A 9 -30.76 2.13 9.88
C LEU A 9 -29.46 2.95 9.93
N VAL A 10 -29.27 3.74 10.99
CA VAL A 10 -28.02 4.50 11.19
C VAL A 10 -26.83 3.55 11.32
N CYS A 11 -26.94 2.51 12.15
CA CYS A 11 -25.85 1.53 12.29
C CYS A 11 -25.52 0.82 10.98
N VAL A 12 -26.52 0.46 10.16
CA VAL A 12 -26.29 -0.16 8.85
C VAL A 12 -25.61 0.82 7.90
N LEU A 13 -26.01 2.09 7.91
CA LEU A 13 -25.37 3.13 7.10
C LEU A 13 -23.90 3.32 7.51
N ASP A 14 -23.62 3.43 8.81
CA ASP A 14 -22.26 3.59 9.32
C ASP A 14 -21.38 2.39 8.97
N LEU A 15 -21.88 1.17 9.15
CA LEU A 15 -21.18 -0.05 8.74
C LEU A 15 -20.92 -0.08 7.23
N GLY A 16 -21.87 0.40 6.42
CA GLY A 16 -21.71 0.54 4.98
C GLY A 16 -20.59 1.54 4.62
N LEU A 17 -20.55 2.70 5.28
CA LEU A 17 -19.52 3.72 5.06
C LEU A 17 -18.13 3.23 5.46
N VAL A 18 -18.00 2.54 6.60
CA VAL A 18 -16.73 1.91 7.01
C VAL A 18 -16.31 0.85 5.99
N GLY A 19 -17.26 0.01 5.54
CA GLY A 19 -17.00 -1.00 4.52
C GLY A 19 -16.48 -0.40 3.21
N LEU A 20 -17.06 0.73 2.77
CA LEU A 20 -16.58 1.47 1.58
C LEU A 20 -15.17 2.02 1.77
N ALA A 21 -14.86 2.58 2.95
CA ALA A 21 -13.55 3.15 3.24
C ALA A 21 -12.40 2.13 3.17
N VAL A 22 -12.66 0.87 3.53
CA VAL A 22 -11.64 -0.20 3.50
C VAL A 22 -11.76 -1.14 2.30
N ALA A 23 -12.72 -0.90 1.40
CA ALA A 23 -13.06 -1.83 0.32
C ALA A 23 -11.87 -2.13 -0.61
N ASP A 24 -11.11 -1.11 -0.99
CA ASP A 24 -9.97 -1.26 -1.88
C ASP A 24 -8.88 -2.12 -1.25
N GLN A 25 -8.51 -1.80 -0.01
CA GLN A 25 -7.47 -2.54 0.69
C GLN A 25 -7.92 -3.96 1.09
N LEU A 26 -9.21 -4.17 1.40
CA LEU A 26 -9.78 -5.50 1.61
C LEU A 26 -9.76 -6.33 0.32
N SER A 27 -10.10 -5.72 -0.81
CA SER A 27 -10.09 -6.40 -2.11
C SER A 27 -8.70 -6.90 -2.48
N ALA A 28 -7.67 -6.07 -2.28
CA ALA A 28 -6.26 -6.46 -2.44
C ALA A 28 -5.90 -7.65 -1.55
N ARG A 29 -6.28 -7.63 -0.26
CA ARG A 29 -5.97 -8.73 0.67
C ARG A 29 -6.69 -10.04 0.32
N LEU A 30 -7.91 -9.98 -0.20
CA LEU A 30 -8.73 -11.16 -0.47
C LEU A 30 -8.44 -11.78 -1.85
N THR A 31 -8.34 -10.96 -2.89
CA THR A 31 -8.25 -11.43 -4.29
C THR A 31 -6.92 -11.13 -4.96
N GLY A 32 -6.06 -10.35 -4.31
CA GLY A 32 -4.80 -9.93 -4.90
C GLY A 32 -3.78 -11.05 -5.03
N GLU A 33 -2.99 -10.98 -6.08
CA GLU A 33 -1.81 -11.81 -6.25
C GLU A 33 -0.65 -11.26 -5.43
N GLU A 34 0.18 -12.15 -4.89
CA GLU A 34 1.33 -11.77 -4.07
C GLU A 34 2.52 -11.40 -4.96
N ILE A 35 3.02 -10.19 -4.78
CA ILE A 35 4.22 -9.68 -5.41
C ILE A 35 5.23 -9.26 -4.35
N ARG A 36 6.49 -9.22 -4.75
CA ARG A 36 7.63 -8.82 -3.92
C ARG A 36 8.23 -7.54 -4.46
N LEU A 37 8.35 -6.52 -3.62
CA LEU A 37 8.91 -5.22 -3.98
C LEU A 37 10.13 -4.93 -3.11
N ARG A 38 11.18 -4.36 -3.70
CA ARG A 38 12.32 -3.86 -2.93
C ARG A 38 11.87 -2.64 -2.13
N VAL A 39 12.27 -2.58 -0.87
CA VAL A 39 12.03 -1.41 -0.01
C VAL A 39 13.34 -0.79 0.43
N GLU A 40 13.28 0.50 0.76
CA GLU A 40 14.33 1.27 1.41
C GLU A 40 13.79 1.85 2.72
N PRO A 41 14.64 2.09 3.72
CA PRO A 41 14.24 2.74 4.96
C PRO A 41 13.78 4.19 4.68
N VAL A 42 12.70 4.60 5.31
CA VAL A 42 12.30 6.02 5.46
C VAL A 42 12.67 6.45 6.88
N ASP A 43 12.88 7.76 7.09
CA ASP A 43 13.31 8.37 8.37
C ASP A 43 12.63 7.71 9.60
N PRO A 44 13.38 7.36 10.68
CA PRO A 44 12.91 6.45 11.75
C PRO A 44 11.66 6.93 12.52
N ILE A 45 10.98 5.97 13.16
CA ILE A 45 9.79 6.13 14.03
C ILE A 45 9.58 7.53 14.62
N ASP A 46 8.40 8.08 14.35
CA ASP A 46 7.83 9.18 15.13
C ASP A 46 7.26 8.62 16.45
N PRO A 47 7.85 8.93 17.62
CA PRO A 47 7.42 8.39 18.92
C PRO A 47 5.98 8.79 19.31
N PHE A 48 5.35 9.71 18.57
CA PHE A 48 4.00 10.21 18.84
C PHE A 48 2.93 9.65 17.90
N ARG A 49 3.30 8.97 16.79
CA ARG A 49 2.34 8.45 15.80
C ARG A 49 2.01 6.96 15.93
N GLY A 50 2.63 6.27 16.88
CA GLY A 50 2.33 4.87 17.21
C GLY A 50 3.32 3.87 16.60
N ALA A 51 2.88 2.63 16.40
CA ALA A 51 3.72 1.50 16.02
C ALA A 51 3.52 1.18 14.53
N TYR A 52 4.30 1.82 13.66
CA TYR A 52 4.32 1.50 12.24
C TYR A 52 5.73 1.64 11.69
N VAL A 53 5.97 1.01 10.55
CA VAL A 53 7.20 1.15 9.77
C VAL A 53 6.84 1.87 8.47
N ASP A 54 7.48 2.99 8.19
CA ASP A 54 7.40 3.64 6.88
C ASP A 54 8.42 3.03 5.92
N LEU A 55 7.95 2.70 4.72
CA LEU A 55 8.68 2.00 3.68
C LEU A 55 8.79 2.88 2.44
N GLY A 56 10.02 3.03 1.97
CA GLY A 56 10.35 3.71 0.73
C GLY A 56 10.34 2.71 -0.42
N TYR A 57 9.79 3.11 -1.56
CA TYR A 57 9.84 2.33 -2.78
C TYR A 57 10.63 3.09 -3.84
N PRO A 58 11.97 2.97 -3.88
CA PRO A 58 12.84 3.80 -4.73
C PRO A 58 12.51 3.73 -6.22
N ASP A 59 12.04 2.57 -6.66
CA ASP A 59 11.66 2.29 -8.05
C ASP A 59 10.30 2.91 -8.43
N ILE A 60 9.46 3.27 -7.45
CA ILE A 60 8.08 3.74 -7.64
C ILE A 60 7.95 5.21 -7.23
N SER A 61 8.31 5.56 -6.00
CA SER A 61 7.97 6.84 -5.36
C SER A 61 8.45 8.08 -6.12
N ARG A 62 9.55 7.97 -6.89
CA ARG A 62 10.15 9.08 -7.66
C ARG A 62 9.64 9.20 -9.10
N ARG A 63 8.78 8.30 -9.57
CA ARG A 63 8.27 8.28 -10.95
C ARG A 63 7.02 9.14 -11.15
N THR A 64 7.01 10.34 -10.58
CA THR A 64 5.89 11.28 -10.69
C THR A 64 5.70 11.76 -12.13
N THR A 65 4.45 12.08 -12.49
CA THR A 65 4.08 12.81 -13.72
C THR A 65 4.30 14.32 -13.57
N GLY A 66 4.48 14.80 -12.33
CA GLY A 66 4.55 16.22 -11.97
C GLY A 66 3.18 16.86 -11.75
N GLU A 67 2.09 16.13 -11.93
CA GLU A 67 0.72 16.62 -11.77
C GLU A 67 -0.02 15.79 -10.72
N ALA A 68 -0.81 16.46 -9.89
CA ALA A 68 -1.57 15.78 -8.86
C ALA A 68 -2.71 14.95 -9.46
N GLY A 69 -2.81 13.67 -9.10
CA GLY A 69 -3.87 12.81 -9.61
C GLY A 69 -3.63 11.32 -9.45
N ASP A 70 -4.65 10.53 -9.79
CA ASP A 70 -4.55 9.08 -9.77
C ASP A 70 -3.81 8.57 -11.02
N VAL A 71 -2.82 7.71 -10.79
CA VAL A 71 -1.99 7.10 -11.84
C VAL A 71 -1.85 5.60 -11.64
N TYR A 72 -1.41 4.92 -12.68
CA TYR A 72 -1.12 3.49 -12.68
C TYR A 72 0.36 3.25 -12.94
N VAL A 73 0.97 2.45 -12.08
CA VAL A 73 2.37 2.03 -12.18
C VAL A 73 2.44 0.61 -12.69
N SER A 74 2.94 0.43 -13.91
CA SER A 74 3.13 -0.90 -14.50
C SER A 74 4.32 -1.61 -13.86
N LEU A 75 4.17 -2.89 -13.55
CA LEU A 75 5.23 -3.69 -12.93
C LEU A 75 5.69 -4.80 -13.87
N ALA A 76 7.00 -5.08 -13.88
CA ALA A 76 7.57 -6.25 -14.51
C ALA A 76 8.45 -7.02 -13.53
N ARG A 77 8.41 -8.35 -13.64
CA ARG A 77 9.20 -9.23 -12.79
C ARG A 77 10.67 -9.18 -13.22
N ARG A 78 11.57 -8.92 -12.26
CA ARG A 78 13.02 -8.98 -12.44
C ARG A 78 13.63 -9.86 -11.36
N GLY A 79 13.82 -11.14 -11.70
CA GLY A 79 14.29 -12.14 -10.75
C GLY A 79 13.24 -12.43 -9.66
N PRO A 80 13.58 -12.30 -8.35
CA PRO A 80 12.66 -12.59 -7.26
C PRO A 80 11.70 -11.44 -6.94
N VAL A 81 11.96 -10.23 -7.44
CA VAL A 81 11.19 -9.01 -7.15
C VAL A 81 10.53 -8.44 -8.40
N TRP A 82 9.55 -7.58 -8.20
CA TRP A 82 8.88 -6.78 -9.22
C TRP A 82 9.44 -5.35 -9.21
N THR A 83 9.53 -4.74 -10.38
CA THR A 83 10.06 -3.39 -10.56
C THR A 83 9.13 -2.58 -11.44
N ALA A 84 8.96 -1.30 -11.12
CA ALA A 84 8.20 -0.38 -11.96
C ALA A 84 8.85 -0.18 -13.33
N THR A 85 8.05 -0.27 -14.39
CA THR A 85 8.50 -0.06 -15.77
C THR A 85 8.03 1.26 -16.33
N GLY A 86 6.83 1.72 -15.98
CA GLY A 86 6.26 2.98 -16.45
C GLY A 86 5.10 3.45 -15.58
N VAL A 87 4.72 4.71 -15.78
CA VAL A 87 3.61 5.38 -15.10
C VAL A 87 2.68 5.95 -16.18
N SER A 88 1.37 5.75 -16.01
CA SER A 88 0.35 6.23 -16.95
C SER A 88 -0.91 6.63 -16.20
N THR A 89 -1.65 7.59 -16.73
CA THR A 89 -3.01 7.92 -16.26
C THR A 89 -4.04 6.89 -16.74
N ASP A 90 -3.75 6.19 -17.84
CA ASP A 90 -4.59 5.14 -18.38
C ASP A 90 -4.27 3.80 -17.74
N ARG A 91 -5.32 3.03 -17.47
CA ARG A 91 -5.19 1.70 -16.86
C ARG A 91 -4.45 0.75 -17.81
N PRO A 92 -3.32 0.14 -17.40
CA PRO A 92 -2.58 -0.80 -18.22
C PRO A 92 -3.40 -2.05 -18.55
N ALA A 93 -3.20 -2.60 -19.75
CA ALA A 93 -3.81 -3.87 -20.16
C ALA A 93 -3.12 -5.08 -19.49
N GLU A 94 -1.80 -4.99 -19.31
CA GLU A 94 -0.99 -6.03 -18.68
C GLU A 94 -0.97 -5.87 -17.16
N ARG A 95 -0.99 -7.00 -16.45
CA ARG A 95 -0.95 -7.07 -14.98
C ARG A 95 0.36 -7.74 -14.53
N PRO A 96 0.81 -7.49 -13.28
CA PRO A 96 0.28 -6.55 -12.30
C PRO A 96 0.64 -5.09 -12.58
N PHE A 97 -0.21 -4.20 -12.09
CA PHE A 97 0.06 -2.76 -11.99
C PHE A 97 -0.48 -2.27 -10.64
N LEU A 98 0.07 -1.17 -10.13
CA LEU A 98 -0.41 -0.51 -8.91
C LEU A 98 -1.24 0.72 -9.27
N ARG A 99 -2.36 0.93 -8.60
CA ARG A 99 -3.04 2.22 -8.59
C ARG A 99 -2.41 3.06 -7.48
N CYS A 100 -1.95 4.25 -7.85
CA CYS A 100 -1.24 5.15 -6.95
C CYS A 100 -1.80 6.56 -7.09
N HIS A 101 -1.57 7.38 -6.08
CA HIS A 101 -1.83 8.81 -6.10
C HIS A 101 -0.51 9.56 -6.25
N ASP A 102 -0.47 10.47 -7.21
CA ASP A 102 0.62 11.42 -7.41
C ASP A 102 0.28 12.73 -6.73
N ASP A 103 1.14 13.21 -5.83
CA ASP A 103 1.03 14.53 -5.21
C ASP A 103 1.80 15.60 -6.00
N GLY A 104 2.31 15.27 -7.19
CA GLY A 104 3.14 16.12 -8.06
C GLY A 104 4.65 16.05 -7.76
N TRP A 105 5.04 15.39 -6.67
CA TRP A 105 6.44 15.21 -6.26
C TRP A 105 6.76 13.81 -5.74
N ARG A 106 5.73 13.02 -5.42
CA ARG A 106 5.87 11.65 -4.91
C ARG A 106 4.63 10.83 -5.26
N LEU A 107 4.88 9.58 -5.67
CA LEU A 107 3.83 8.57 -5.79
C LEU A 107 3.62 7.83 -4.47
N SER A 108 2.35 7.69 -4.07
CA SER A 108 1.90 6.84 -2.96
C SER A 108 0.90 5.79 -3.45
N CYS A 109 1.10 4.54 -3.08
CA CYS A 109 0.31 3.40 -3.57
C CYS A 109 -0.45 2.66 -2.45
N GLY A 110 -0.48 3.22 -1.23
CA GLY A 110 -1.18 2.64 -0.08
C GLY A 110 -0.45 1.46 0.57
N ILE A 111 0.86 1.36 0.33
CA ILE A 111 1.76 0.28 0.80
C ILE A 111 2.97 0.82 1.54
N GLU A 112 2.99 2.13 1.80
CA GLU A 112 4.08 2.86 2.44
C GLU A 112 4.15 2.60 3.94
N SER A 113 3.05 2.22 4.60
CA SER A 113 3.04 2.03 6.06
C SER A 113 2.63 0.61 6.45
N LEU A 114 3.46 -0.03 7.30
CA LEU A 114 3.17 -1.32 7.92
C LEU A 114 2.83 -1.14 9.39
N PHE A 115 1.61 -1.48 9.80
CA PHE A 115 1.18 -1.42 11.19
C PHE A 115 1.46 -2.74 11.91
N VAL A 116 2.37 -2.72 12.89
CA VAL A 116 2.79 -3.88 13.70
C VAL A 116 3.05 -3.45 15.15
N PRO A 117 3.08 -4.36 16.13
CA PRO A 117 3.46 -4.01 17.50
C PRO A 117 4.83 -3.30 17.56
N GLN A 118 5.02 -2.43 18.57
CA GLN A 118 6.21 -1.57 18.71
C GLN A 118 7.54 -2.32 18.61
N ASP A 119 7.66 -3.45 19.32
CA ASP A 119 8.91 -4.22 19.32
C ASP A 119 9.21 -4.79 17.93
N ARG A 120 8.17 -5.24 17.21
CA ARG A 120 8.31 -5.75 15.85
C ARG A 120 8.60 -4.63 14.84
N ALA A 121 8.05 -3.43 15.04
CA ALA A 121 8.35 -2.28 14.19
C ALA A 121 9.86 -1.96 14.22
N ARG A 122 10.45 -1.91 15.42
CA ARG A 122 11.90 -1.65 15.61
C ARG A 122 12.79 -2.70 14.97
N GLU A 123 12.42 -3.98 15.09
CA GLU A 123 13.13 -5.08 14.43
C GLU A 123 13.14 -4.88 12.92
N ILE A 124 11.95 -4.65 12.32
CA ILE A 124 11.82 -4.45 10.88
C ILE A 124 12.59 -3.21 10.42
N GLU A 125 12.55 -2.08 11.14
CA GLU A 125 13.32 -0.88 10.78
C GLU A 125 14.82 -1.13 10.75
N THR A 126 15.33 -1.86 11.75
CA THR A 126 16.76 -2.23 11.82
C THR A 126 17.13 -3.07 10.59
N GLU A 127 16.34 -4.11 10.33
CA GLU A 127 16.55 -5.02 9.21
C GLU A 127 16.40 -4.33 7.84
N VAL A 128 15.47 -3.37 7.70
CA VAL A 128 15.29 -2.56 6.49
C VAL A 128 16.48 -1.61 6.29
N SER A 129 17.02 -1.06 7.38
CA SER A 129 18.19 -0.17 7.34
C SER A 129 19.45 -0.88 6.88
N ASP A 130 19.57 -2.18 7.14
CA ASP A 130 20.68 -3.03 6.69
C ASP A 130 20.63 -3.34 5.17
N GLY A 131 19.52 -3.00 4.49
CA GLY A 131 19.45 -2.89 3.02
C GLY A 131 18.87 -4.10 2.27
N ASP A 132 18.51 -5.19 2.97
CA ASP A 132 18.05 -6.44 2.36
C ASP A 132 16.54 -6.72 2.54
N ALA A 133 15.74 -5.67 2.73
CA ALA A 133 14.31 -5.83 2.95
C ALA A 133 13.47 -5.89 1.66
N VAL A 134 12.49 -6.78 1.67
CA VAL A 134 11.53 -7.02 0.59
C VAL A 134 10.11 -6.96 1.14
N ALA A 135 9.31 -6.01 0.66
CA ALA A 135 7.89 -5.97 0.95
C ALA A 135 7.13 -7.05 0.17
N VAL A 136 6.28 -7.77 0.87
CA VAL A 136 5.29 -8.70 0.31
C VAL A 136 3.97 -7.97 0.23
N VAL A 137 3.50 -7.74 -0.99
CA VAL A 137 2.31 -6.93 -1.29
C VAL A 137 1.32 -7.77 -2.09
N LYS A 138 0.04 -7.72 -1.72
CA LYS A 138 -1.03 -8.28 -2.54
C LYS A 138 -1.63 -7.20 -3.43
N VAL A 139 -1.79 -7.49 -4.72
CA VAL A 139 -2.31 -6.56 -5.72
C VAL A 139 -3.50 -7.17 -6.43
N ASP A 140 -4.66 -6.51 -6.35
CA ASP A 140 -5.86 -6.97 -7.05
C ASP A 140 -5.86 -6.61 -8.54
N SER A 141 -6.84 -7.14 -9.27
CA SER A 141 -7.03 -6.86 -10.69
C SER A 141 -7.19 -5.38 -11.06
N ARG A 142 -7.52 -4.51 -10.10
CA ARG A 142 -7.74 -3.06 -10.23
C ARG A 142 -6.51 -2.25 -9.81
N GLY A 143 -5.45 -2.91 -9.39
CA GLY A 143 -4.23 -2.28 -8.90
C GLY A 143 -4.33 -1.79 -7.46
N ASN A 144 -5.41 -2.14 -6.74
CA ASN A 144 -5.47 -1.90 -5.30
C ASN A 144 -4.42 -2.77 -4.64
N ALA A 145 -3.65 -2.18 -3.73
CA ALA A 145 -2.53 -2.84 -3.08
C ALA A 145 -2.70 -2.91 -1.57
N ALA A 146 -2.18 -3.98 -0.99
CA ALA A 146 -2.11 -4.14 0.45
C ALA A 146 -0.78 -4.77 0.83
N LEU A 147 -0.02 -4.06 1.65
CA LEU A 147 1.16 -4.61 2.30
C LEU A 147 0.75 -5.70 3.29
N VAL A 148 1.39 -6.86 3.19
CA VAL A 148 1.13 -8.03 4.04
C VAL A 148 2.24 -8.21 5.07
N SER A 149 3.49 -8.14 4.63
CA SER A 149 4.66 -8.30 5.48
C SER A 149 5.89 -7.71 4.83
N VAL A 150 6.95 -7.52 5.61
CA VAL A 150 8.30 -7.26 5.12
C VAL A 150 9.15 -8.48 5.46
N LEU A 151 9.78 -9.05 4.45
CA LEU A 151 10.76 -10.11 4.57
C LEU A 151 12.14 -9.49 4.61
N THR A 152 12.96 -10.00 5.51
CA THR A 152 14.30 -9.53 5.82
C THR A 152 15.23 -10.74 5.80
N GLY A 153 16.45 -10.54 5.30
CA GLY A 153 17.44 -11.58 5.04
C GLY A 153 18.30 -11.91 6.25
#